data_AF-E2Q670-F1
#
_entry.id   AF-E2Q670-F1
#
_cell.length_a   1.000
_cell.length_b   1.000
_cell.length_c   1.000
_cell.angle_alpha   90.00
_cell.angle_beta   90.00
_cell.angle_gamma   90.00
#
_symmetry.space_group_name_H-M   'P 1'
#
loop_
_entity.id
_entity.type
_entity.pdbx_description
1 polymer ?
#
loop_
_entity_poly.entity_id
_entity_poly.type
_entity_poly.pdbx_seq_one_letter_code
_entity_poly.pdbx_strand_id
1 'polypeptide(L)'
;MTAFQEPVRAAAQTSVQASAQASAEASAEASAEARAQASAEARARAAVEQASGAGAPHLAEPGRPAPLDGAPPFGTPSETPSVLGGPGAAVGEGDAPSFSVRALTGFPEVRPGDDIAALIAAARPGLADGDILIVTSKIVSKAEGRVLAAADREAAIDAETVRVVARRGTLRIVENRLGLVMAAAGVDASNTPSGTVLLLPTDPDASARAIRAGLRAALGVDVGVVVTDTSGRPWRSGLTDIAIGADGVAVLDDLRGGTDAYGNPLTATIVATADELAAAGDLVKGKAAGLPVAVVRGLGRLVGDRPGDDGDEGTERGTGARALVRSAGGDLFRLGTSEAVREAVAQRRTVREFTDRPVDPGAVRRAVAAAVTAPAPHHTTPWRFVLLESESSRTELLDAMRDAWIADLRRDGKSEESIAKRVRRGEVLRRAPYLVVPCLVADGSHHYGDARRDTAEREMFVVAMGAGVQNLLVALAGEGLGSAWVSSTMFCRDVVRSVLALPEHWDPMGAVAVGHAAAPPKERPGREPEAFIEVR
;
A
#
# COMPACT_ATOMS: atom_id res chain seq x y z
N MET A 1 40.23 53.20 -9.42
CA MET A 1 39.16 52.46 -8.72
C MET A 1 38.02 52.04 -9.67
N THR A 2 38.35 51.65 -10.92
CA THR A 2 37.36 51.48 -12.00
C THR A 2 37.55 50.18 -12.82
N ALA A 3 38.48 49.30 -12.44
CA ALA A 3 38.77 48.06 -13.18
C ALA A 3 38.11 46.78 -12.62
N PHE A 4 37.31 46.88 -11.54
CA PHE A 4 36.69 45.71 -10.87
C PHE A 4 35.16 45.63 -10.98
N GLN A 5 34.49 46.57 -11.66
CA GLN A 5 33.01 46.61 -11.74
C GLN A 5 32.42 46.00 -13.03
N GLU A 6 33.18 45.88 -14.12
CA GLU A 6 32.68 45.29 -15.37
C GLU A 6 32.45 43.76 -15.32
N PRO A 7 33.35 42.92 -14.76
CA PRO A 7 33.16 41.47 -14.79
C PRO A 7 31.96 41.00 -13.95
N VAL A 8 31.63 41.74 -12.88
CA VAL A 8 30.49 41.42 -11.99
C VAL A 8 29.15 41.76 -12.64
N ARG A 9 29.07 42.84 -13.43
CA ARG A 9 27.86 43.17 -14.20
C ARG A 9 27.61 42.19 -15.34
N ALA A 10 28.66 41.75 -16.03
CA ALA A 10 28.56 40.75 -17.09
C ALA A 10 28.06 39.40 -16.53
N ALA A 11 28.62 38.93 -15.41
CA ALA A 11 28.18 37.68 -14.76
C ALA A 11 26.71 37.75 -14.27
N ALA A 12 26.28 38.90 -13.75
CA ALA A 12 24.89 39.11 -13.32
C ALA A 12 23.91 39.10 -14.50
N GLN A 13 24.28 39.69 -15.64
CA GLN A 13 23.45 39.67 -16.85
C GLN A 13 23.33 38.26 -17.46
N THR A 14 24.42 37.49 -17.49
CA THR A 14 24.40 36.10 -17.96
C THR A 14 23.54 35.20 -17.06
N SER A 15 23.57 35.42 -15.74
CA SER A 15 22.74 34.67 -14.77
C SER A 15 21.24 34.97 -14.94
N VAL A 16 20.88 36.23 -15.17
CA VAL A 16 19.48 36.63 -15.43
C VAL A 16 18.97 36.07 -16.75
N GLN A 17 19.80 36.06 -17.82
CA GLN A 17 19.42 35.44 -19.09
C GLN A 17 19.25 33.93 -18.99
N ALA A 18 20.14 33.22 -18.28
CA ALA A 18 20.02 31.78 -18.06
C ALA A 18 18.74 31.43 -17.26
N SER A 19 18.41 32.22 -16.24
CA SER A 19 17.19 32.02 -15.44
C SER A 19 15.90 32.28 -16.24
N ALA A 20 15.90 33.30 -17.11
CA ALA A 20 14.78 33.58 -18.00
C ALA A 20 14.58 32.48 -19.05
N GLN A 21 15.66 31.92 -19.59
CA GLN A 21 15.60 30.82 -20.56
C GLN A 21 15.10 29.53 -19.91
N ALA A 22 15.59 29.19 -18.71
CA ALA A 22 15.12 28.03 -17.96
C ALA A 22 13.62 28.15 -17.58
N SER A 23 13.15 29.35 -17.24
CA SER A 23 11.72 29.59 -16.99
C SER A 23 10.86 29.42 -18.25
N ALA A 24 11.35 29.82 -19.42
CA ALA A 24 10.65 29.67 -20.68
C ALA A 24 10.55 28.20 -21.11
N GLU A 25 11.64 27.43 -20.94
CA GLU A 25 11.69 26.00 -21.24
C GLU A 25 10.75 25.20 -20.31
N ALA A 26 10.76 25.49 -18.99
CA ALA A 26 9.86 24.87 -18.03
C ALA A 26 8.37 25.17 -18.32
N SER A 27 8.06 26.38 -18.77
CA SER A 27 6.69 26.78 -19.13
C SER A 27 6.20 26.11 -20.42
N ALA A 28 7.11 25.87 -21.38
CA ALA A 28 6.82 25.13 -22.60
C ALA A 28 6.59 23.63 -22.31
N GLU A 29 7.38 23.04 -21.41
CA GLU A 29 7.26 21.65 -20.99
C GLU A 29 5.94 21.40 -20.23
N ALA A 30 5.59 22.27 -19.28
CA ALA A 30 4.31 22.23 -18.57
C ALA A 30 3.11 22.35 -19.53
N SER A 31 3.23 23.18 -20.58
CA SER A 31 2.20 23.32 -21.61
C SER A 31 2.07 22.07 -22.50
N ALA A 32 3.16 21.34 -22.74
CA ALA A 32 3.16 20.08 -23.48
C ALA A 32 2.54 18.94 -22.66
N GLU A 33 2.86 18.84 -21.36
CA GLU A 33 2.26 17.87 -20.45
C GLU A 33 0.75 18.08 -20.31
N ALA A 34 0.29 19.33 -20.17
CA ALA A 34 -1.14 19.64 -20.09
C ALA A 34 -1.91 19.20 -21.35
N ARG A 35 -1.32 19.36 -22.55
CA ARG A 35 -1.90 18.90 -23.82
C ARG A 35 -1.92 17.37 -23.92
N ALA A 36 -0.88 16.70 -23.44
CA ALA A 36 -0.82 15.23 -23.41
C ALA A 36 -1.87 14.64 -22.47
N GLN A 37 -2.05 15.24 -21.29
CA GLN A 37 -3.05 14.82 -20.31
C GLN A 37 -4.48 15.04 -20.81
N ALA A 38 -4.78 16.18 -21.43
CA ALA A 38 -6.08 16.43 -22.06
C ALA A 38 -6.39 15.43 -23.19
N SER A 39 -5.39 15.04 -23.98
CA SER A 39 -5.51 14.02 -25.03
C SER A 39 -5.77 12.62 -24.46
N ALA A 40 -5.10 12.26 -23.37
CA ALA A 40 -5.32 10.99 -22.67
C ALA A 40 -6.73 10.90 -22.06
N GLU A 41 -7.20 11.98 -21.44
CA GLU A 41 -8.56 12.06 -20.90
C GLU A 41 -9.64 11.98 -21.99
N ALA A 42 -9.41 12.62 -23.15
CA ALA A 42 -10.31 12.52 -24.30
C ALA A 42 -10.39 11.08 -24.85
N ARG A 43 -9.25 10.37 -24.94
CA ARG A 43 -9.23 8.95 -25.35
C ARG A 43 -9.92 8.03 -24.35
N ALA A 44 -9.75 8.28 -23.05
CA ALA A 44 -10.41 7.53 -21.99
C ALA A 44 -11.94 7.72 -22.05
N ARG A 45 -12.43 8.95 -22.26
CA ARG A 45 -13.87 9.22 -22.45
C ARG A 45 -14.44 8.51 -23.67
N ALA A 46 -13.72 8.55 -24.81
CA ALA A 46 -14.15 7.86 -26.03
C ALA A 46 -14.19 6.32 -25.85
N ALA A 47 -13.25 5.74 -25.10
CA ALA A 47 -13.25 4.31 -24.79
C ALA A 47 -14.42 3.90 -23.89
N VAL A 48 -14.79 4.74 -22.91
CA VAL A 48 -15.96 4.52 -22.06
C VAL A 48 -17.25 4.61 -22.86
N GLU A 49 -17.39 5.61 -23.74
CA GLU A 49 -18.56 5.75 -24.62
C GLU A 49 -18.73 4.56 -25.57
N GLN A 50 -17.63 4.07 -26.16
CA GLN A 50 -17.63 2.87 -27.00
C GLN A 50 -18.02 1.59 -26.22
N ALA A 51 -17.60 1.47 -24.97
CA ALA A 51 -17.95 0.33 -24.12
C ALA A 51 -19.44 0.35 -23.70
N SER A 52 -20.03 1.54 -23.52
CA SER A 52 -21.46 1.69 -23.20
C SER A 52 -22.41 1.52 -24.40
N GLY A 53 -21.91 1.53 -25.64
CA GLY A 53 -22.71 1.34 -26.86
C GLY A 53 -22.85 -0.12 -27.32
N ALA A 54 -22.01 -1.03 -26.82
CA ALA A 54 -22.07 -2.45 -27.15
C ALA A 54 -22.86 -3.20 -26.06
N GLY A 55 -24.11 -3.58 -26.35
CA GLY A 55 -24.94 -4.35 -25.42
C GLY A 55 -24.24 -5.63 -24.95
N ALA A 56 -23.95 -5.70 -23.65
CA ALA A 56 -23.35 -6.86 -23.01
C ALA A 56 -24.40 -7.98 -22.83
N PRO A 57 -24.07 -9.26 -23.09
CA PRO A 57 -24.96 -10.37 -22.78
C PRO A 57 -25.04 -10.59 -21.26
N HIS A 58 -26.24 -10.96 -20.82
CA HIS A 58 -26.60 -11.22 -19.43
C HIS A 58 -25.71 -12.34 -18.83
N LEU A 59 -24.74 -11.99 -18.00
CA LEU A 59 -23.98 -12.94 -17.20
C LEU A 59 -24.71 -13.19 -15.87
N ALA A 60 -24.88 -14.46 -15.51
CA ALA A 60 -25.49 -14.90 -14.26
C ALA A 60 -24.63 -14.48 -13.05
N GLU A 61 -25.30 -14.13 -11.95
CA GLU A 61 -24.64 -13.68 -10.71
C GLU A 61 -23.63 -14.70 -10.17
N PRO A 62 -22.40 -14.29 -9.80
CA PRO A 62 -21.51 -15.15 -9.04
C PRO A 62 -21.96 -15.21 -7.58
N GLY A 63 -22.05 -16.43 -7.06
CA GLY A 63 -22.42 -16.71 -5.68
C GLY A 63 -21.49 -16.03 -4.65
N ARG A 64 -22.09 -15.71 -3.49
CA ARG A 64 -21.47 -15.13 -2.30
C ARG A 64 -20.08 -15.75 -1.99
N PRO A 65 -19.02 -14.95 -1.81
CA PRO A 65 -17.76 -15.49 -1.30
C PRO A 65 -17.94 -15.98 0.15
N ALA A 66 -17.30 -17.11 0.47
CA ALA A 66 -17.23 -17.64 1.83
C ALA A 66 -16.42 -16.69 2.74
N PRO A 67 -16.71 -16.63 4.06
CA PRO A 67 -15.95 -15.80 4.99
C PRO A 67 -14.48 -16.28 5.06
N LEU A 68 -13.55 -15.33 5.09
CA LEU A 68 -12.14 -15.60 5.36
C LEU A 68 -11.97 -15.87 6.85
N ASP A 69 -11.91 -17.15 7.24
CA ASP A 69 -11.55 -17.56 8.61
C ASP A 69 -10.05 -17.32 8.85
N GLY A 70 -9.75 -16.49 9.85
CA GLY A 70 -8.37 -16.18 10.26
C GLY A 70 -8.21 -15.01 11.22
N ALA A 71 -9.28 -14.48 11.81
CA ALA A 71 -9.16 -13.48 12.86
C ALA A 71 -8.87 -14.15 14.22
N PRO A 72 -7.94 -13.62 15.03
CA PRO A 72 -7.69 -14.14 16.38
C PRO A 72 -8.93 -13.97 17.27
N PRO A 73 -9.10 -14.79 18.32
CA PRO A 73 -10.25 -14.71 19.22
C PRO A 73 -10.22 -13.37 19.98
N PHE A 74 -11.27 -12.56 19.81
CA PHE A 74 -11.36 -11.23 20.42
C PHE A 74 -11.88 -11.29 21.85
N GLY A 75 -11.29 -10.45 22.70
CA GLY A 75 -11.66 -10.27 24.10
C GLY A 75 -13.09 -9.77 24.31
N THR A 76 -13.52 -9.84 25.56
CA THR A 76 -14.89 -9.56 26.01
C THR A 76 -15.35 -8.14 25.70
N PRO A 77 -16.62 -7.94 25.30
CA PRO A 77 -17.17 -6.63 24.93
C PRO A 77 -17.17 -5.64 26.11
N SER A 78 -16.87 -4.37 25.80
CA SER A 78 -17.05 -3.24 26.72
C SER A 78 -18.53 -2.95 26.91
N GLU A 79 -19.01 -3.02 28.16
CA GLU A 79 -20.35 -2.58 28.57
C GLU A 79 -20.44 -1.05 28.57
N THR A 80 -20.51 -0.45 27.39
CA THR A 80 -20.94 0.95 27.23
C THR A 80 -22.25 0.96 26.44
N PRO A 81 -23.35 1.53 26.99
CA PRO A 81 -24.61 1.54 26.28
C PRO A 81 -24.49 2.36 25.00
N SER A 82 -24.70 1.68 23.87
CA SER A 82 -24.90 2.27 22.55
C SER A 82 -26.00 3.34 22.62
N VAL A 83 -25.66 4.59 22.34
CA VAL A 83 -26.63 5.66 22.07
C VAL A 83 -26.85 5.75 20.55
N LEU A 84 -27.18 4.63 19.92
CA LEU A 84 -27.83 4.65 18.60
C LEU A 84 -29.33 4.51 18.83
N GLY A 85 -29.95 5.65 19.16
CA GLY A 85 -31.39 5.74 19.39
C GLY A 85 -32.20 5.29 18.17
N GLY A 86 -33.28 4.57 18.44
CA GLY A 86 -34.26 4.13 17.44
C GLY A 86 -34.92 5.29 16.68
N PRO A 87 -35.65 5.00 15.58
CA PRO A 87 -36.27 6.06 14.78
C PRO A 87 -37.35 6.79 15.59
N GLY A 88 -37.13 8.09 15.81
CA GLY A 88 -38.23 9.05 15.96
C GLY A 88 -38.73 9.38 17.37
N ALA A 89 -37.89 9.41 18.40
CA ALA A 89 -38.18 10.28 19.53
C ALA A 89 -37.78 11.70 19.15
N ALA A 90 -38.74 12.61 19.01
CA ALA A 90 -38.46 14.03 18.79
C ALA A 90 -37.63 14.55 19.97
N VAL A 91 -36.33 14.76 19.75
CA VAL A 91 -35.47 15.44 20.70
C VAL A 91 -36.00 16.88 20.77
N GLY A 92 -36.48 17.31 21.94
CA GLY A 92 -36.99 18.67 22.11
C GLY A 92 -35.91 19.69 21.77
N GLU A 93 -36.29 20.86 21.24
CA GLU A 93 -35.34 21.90 20.76
C GLU A 93 -34.28 22.33 21.80
N GLY A 94 -34.52 22.10 23.09
CA GLY A 94 -33.58 22.40 24.18
C GLY A 94 -32.63 21.27 24.60
N ASP A 95 -32.76 20.07 24.02
CA ASP A 95 -32.07 18.83 24.47
C ASP A 95 -31.22 18.17 23.36
N ALA A 96 -31.04 18.86 22.24
CA ALA A 96 -30.19 18.38 21.15
C ALA A 96 -28.71 18.36 21.60
N PRO A 97 -27.99 17.24 21.44
CA PRO A 97 -26.58 17.18 21.81
C PRO A 97 -25.79 18.20 21.01
N SER A 98 -25.02 19.04 21.70
CA SER A 98 -24.19 20.08 21.10
C SER A 98 -22.81 20.12 21.74
N PHE A 99 -21.85 20.66 21.00
CA PHE A 99 -20.51 20.93 21.48
C PHE A 99 -20.00 22.25 20.88
N SER A 100 -18.97 22.84 21.46
CA SER A 100 -18.34 24.05 20.95
C SER A 100 -16.86 23.85 20.71
N VAL A 101 -16.33 24.57 19.72
CA VAL A 101 -14.91 24.60 19.37
C VAL A 101 -14.45 26.04 19.31
N ARG A 102 -13.38 26.38 20.01
CA ARG A 102 -12.85 27.75 20.05
C ARG A 102 -11.33 27.73 20.01
N ALA A 103 -10.75 28.62 19.21
CA ALA A 103 -9.30 28.82 19.18
C ALA A 103 -8.82 29.58 20.41
N LEU A 104 -7.64 29.21 20.91
CA LEU A 104 -6.95 29.91 21.98
C LEU A 104 -6.15 31.08 21.40
N THR A 105 -6.49 32.30 21.81
CA THR A 105 -5.80 33.52 21.39
C THR A 105 -4.67 33.89 22.35
N GLY A 106 -3.74 34.74 21.92
CA GLY A 106 -2.68 35.28 22.78
C GLY A 106 -1.55 34.28 23.05
N PHE A 107 -1.41 33.26 22.20
CA PHE A 107 -0.32 32.29 22.28
C PHE A 107 0.99 32.90 21.73
N PRO A 108 2.12 32.81 22.45
CA PRO A 108 3.39 33.37 21.96
C PRO A 108 4.01 32.50 20.86
N GLU A 109 5.02 33.04 20.17
CA GLU A 109 5.87 32.24 19.29
C GLU A 109 6.69 31.25 20.12
N VAL A 110 6.57 29.96 19.80
CA VAL A 110 7.22 28.87 20.54
C VAL A 110 8.67 28.70 20.10
N ARG A 111 9.55 28.52 21.09
CA ARG A 111 10.98 28.29 20.92
C ARG A 111 11.38 26.90 21.40
N PRO A 112 12.53 26.37 20.95
CA PRO A 112 13.09 25.15 21.49
C PRO A 112 13.24 25.21 23.02
N GLY A 113 12.72 24.19 23.69
CA GLY A 113 12.72 24.06 25.15
C GLY A 113 11.52 24.67 25.88
N ASP A 114 10.62 25.37 25.19
CA ASP A 114 9.42 25.93 25.83
C ASP A 114 8.46 24.82 26.31
N ASP A 115 7.87 25.01 27.49
CA ASP A 115 6.82 24.12 28.03
C ASP A 115 5.45 24.51 27.46
N ILE A 116 4.94 23.69 26.54
CA ILE A 116 3.65 23.90 25.88
C ILE A 116 2.49 23.94 26.88
N ALA A 117 2.48 23.10 27.91
CA ALA A 117 1.41 23.11 28.91
C ALA A 117 1.41 24.42 29.71
N ALA A 118 2.60 24.89 30.11
CA ALA A 118 2.75 26.17 30.79
C ALA A 118 2.29 27.35 29.91
N LEU A 119 2.62 27.33 28.61
CA LEU A 119 2.17 28.34 27.65
C LEU A 119 0.64 28.34 27.47
N ILE A 120 0.03 27.15 27.35
CA ILE A 120 -1.43 27.01 27.30
C ILE A 120 -2.06 27.55 28.58
N ALA A 121 -1.54 27.19 29.76
CA ALA A 121 -2.06 27.67 31.04
C ALA A 121 -1.96 29.21 31.16
N ALA A 122 -0.84 29.80 30.73
CA ALA A 122 -0.62 31.24 30.74
C ALA A 122 -1.59 32.02 29.85
N ALA A 123 -2.04 31.42 28.74
CA ALA A 123 -3.06 32.00 27.86
C ALA A 123 -4.47 32.02 28.48
N ARG A 124 -4.64 31.48 29.70
CA ARG A 124 -5.90 31.45 30.47
C ARG A 124 -7.09 30.96 29.65
N PRO A 125 -7.01 29.74 29.09
CA PRO A 125 -8.05 29.17 28.24
C PRO A 125 -9.39 29.02 28.96
N GLY A 126 -9.44 28.99 30.29
CA GLY A 126 -10.67 28.70 31.04
C GLY A 126 -11.11 27.25 30.81
N LEU A 127 -10.16 26.32 30.93
CA LEU A 127 -10.40 24.88 30.80
C LEU A 127 -11.26 24.36 31.95
N ALA A 128 -12.01 23.30 31.68
CA ALA A 128 -12.78 22.55 32.65
C ALA A 128 -12.59 21.05 32.40
N ASP A 129 -12.94 20.23 33.38
CA ASP A 129 -12.88 18.77 33.24
C ASP A 129 -13.73 18.30 32.05
N GLY A 130 -13.19 17.35 31.28
CA GLY A 130 -13.82 16.83 30.08
C GLY A 130 -13.65 17.71 28.83
N ASP A 131 -12.91 18.81 28.91
CA ASP A 131 -12.47 19.53 27.70
C ASP A 131 -11.42 18.71 26.92
N ILE A 132 -11.34 18.93 25.62
CA ILE A 132 -10.33 18.34 24.74
C ILE A 132 -9.55 19.45 24.05
N LEU A 133 -8.22 19.41 24.13
CA LEU A 133 -7.34 20.34 23.43
C LEU A 133 -6.89 19.75 22.10
N ILE A 134 -7.00 20.55 21.04
CA ILE A 134 -6.50 20.25 19.70
C ILE A 134 -5.26 21.13 19.46
N VAL A 135 -4.09 20.51 19.45
CA VAL A 135 -2.77 21.18 19.46
C VAL A 135 -2.07 20.90 18.14
N THR A 136 -1.64 21.91 17.40
CA THR A 136 -0.87 21.66 16.17
C THR A 136 0.51 21.08 16.45
N SER A 137 0.93 20.12 15.62
CA SER A 137 2.26 19.52 15.54
C SER A 137 3.38 20.57 15.52
N LYS A 138 3.14 21.74 14.90
CA LYS A 138 4.15 22.76 14.68
C LYS A 138 4.73 23.31 15.98
N ILE A 139 3.88 23.63 16.95
CA ILE A 139 4.36 24.17 18.24
C ILE A 139 5.03 23.09 19.09
N VAL A 140 4.54 21.86 19.02
CA VAL A 140 5.17 20.70 19.67
C VAL A 140 6.57 20.48 19.10
N SER A 141 6.68 20.44 17.77
CA SER A 141 7.94 20.26 17.04
C SER A 141 8.95 21.38 17.35
N LYS A 142 8.49 22.64 17.43
CA LYS A 142 9.35 23.77 17.82
C LYS A 142 9.87 23.62 19.24
N ALA A 143 9.01 23.32 20.20
CA ALA A 143 9.39 23.08 21.60
C ALA A 143 10.39 21.92 21.73
N GLU A 144 10.20 20.85 20.97
CA GLU A 144 11.08 19.67 20.94
C GLU A 144 12.37 19.88 20.11
N GLY A 145 12.60 21.08 19.56
CA GLY A 145 13.82 21.38 18.81
C GLY A 145 13.92 20.66 17.46
N ARG A 146 12.78 20.31 16.85
CA ARG A 146 12.69 19.60 15.55
C ARG A 146 12.86 20.52 14.33
N VAL A 147 13.36 21.74 14.53
CA VAL A 147 13.70 22.69 13.46
C VAL A 147 15.11 22.37 12.95
N LEU A 148 15.25 22.08 11.66
CA LEU A 148 16.53 21.82 11.03
C LEU A 148 16.89 22.92 10.03
N ALA A 149 18.14 23.39 10.05
CA ALA A 149 18.70 24.14 8.94
C ALA A 149 18.88 23.18 7.76
N ALA A 150 18.13 23.39 6.69
CA ALA A 150 18.18 22.51 5.52
C ALA A 150 18.34 23.37 4.27
N ALA A 151 19.52 23.29 3.67
CA ALA A 151 19.75 23.82 2.32
C ALA A 151 19.01 23.00 1.26
N ASP A 152 18.78 21.71 1.55
CA ASP A 152 18.02 20.79 0.72
C ASP A 152 16.90 20.12 1.54
N ARG A 153 15.65 20.47 1.21
CA ARG A 153 14.46 19.90 1.82
C ARG A 153 14.27 18.41 1.47
N GLU A 154 14.71 17.98 0.29
CA GLU A 154 14.52 16.60 -0.16
C GLU A 154 15.35 15.62 0.67
N ALA A 155 16.56 16.01 1.08
CA ALA A 155 17.38 15.24 2.00
C ALA A 155 16.70 15.01 3.37
N ALA A 156 15.98 16.01 3.88
CA ALA A 156 15.22 15.87 5.13
C ALA A 156 14.02 14.92 4.96
N ILE A 157 13.32 15.00 3.82
CA ILE A 157 12.25 14.07 3.47
C ILE A 157 12.79 12.64 3.38
N ASP A 158 13.94 12.44 2.74
CA ASP A 158 14.57 11.14 2.59
C ASP A 158 14.96 10.53 3.92
N ALA A 159 15.51 11.33 4.84
CA ALA A 159 15.88 10.89 6.16
C ALA A 159 14.66 10.42 6.99
N GLU A 160 13.51 11.05 6.84
CA GLU A 160 12.27 10.69 7.55
C GLU A 160 11.42 9.64 6.81
N THR A 161 11.78 9.30 5.56
CA THR A 161 11.06 8.32 4.74
C THR A 161 11.47 6.90 5.12
N VAL A 162 10.49 6.08 5.52
CA VAL A 162 10.64 4.63 5.69
C VAL A 162 10.51 3.92 4.33
N ARG A 163 9.48 4.29 3.57
CA ARG A 163 9.27 3.80 2.21
C ARG A 163 8.45 4.76 1.39
N VAL A 164 8.61 4.66 0.07
CA VAL A 164 7.78 5.38 -0.87
C VAL A 164 6.48 4.61 -1.11
N VAL A 165 5.37 5.33 -1.04
CA VAL A 165 4.03 4.81 -1.33
C VAL A 165 3.62 5.19 -2.73
N ALA A 166 3.75 6.47 -3.11
CA ALA A 166 3.39 6.95 -4.44
C ALA A 166 4.31 8.07 -4.91
N ARG A 167 4.56 8.15 -6.22
CA ARG A 167 5.30 9.25 -6.85
C ARG A 167 4.56 9.83 -8.05
N ARG A 168 4.64 11.15 -8.21
CA ARG A 168 4.26 11.87 -9.44
C ARG A 168 5.22 13.02 -9.68
N GLY A 169 6.14 12.87 -10.62
CA GLY A 169 7.27 13.79 -10.78
C GLY A 169 8.11 13.82 -9.50
N THR A 170 8.38 15.01 -8.98
CA THR A 170 9.10 15.22 -7.70
C THR A 170 8.22 15.04 -6.46
N LEU A 171 6.88 15.03 -6.60
CA LEU A 171 5.98 14.83 -5.48
C LEU A 171 6.00 13.37 -5.02
N ARG A 172 6.13 13.19 -3.70
CA ARG A 172 6.21 11.87 -3.07
C ARG A 172 5.22 11.77 -1.91
N ILE A 173 4.40 10.73 -1.94
CA ILE A 173 3.68 10.21 -0.77
C ILE A 173 4.54 9.10 -0.20
N VAL A 174 4.84 9.19 1.09
CA VAL A 174 5.75 8.29 1.78
C VAL A 174 5.14 7.86 3.10
N GLU A 175 5.56 6.69 3.57
CA GLU A 175 5.42 6.32 4.97
C GLU A 175 6.59 6.94 5.73
N ASN A 176 6.30 7.70 6.79
CA ASN A 176 7.33 8.23 7.68
C ASN A 176 7.58 7.33 8.89
N ARG A 177 8.50 7.72 9.78
CA ARG A 177 8.86 6.94 10.98
C ARG A 177 7.73 6.77 12.01
N LEU A 178 6.69 7.60 11.93
CA LEU A 178 5.47 7.47 12.73
C LEU A 178 4.46 6.50 12.10
N GLY A 179 4.77 5.94 10.93
CA GLY A 179 3.87 5.10 10.13
C GLY A 179 2.82 5.90 9.33
N LEU A 180 2.86 7.24 9.37
CA LEU A 180 1.92 8.08 8.64
C LEU A 180 2.23 8.06 7.14
N VAL A 181 1.20 7.82 6.33
CA VAL A 181 1.29 7.86 4.87
C VAL A 181 0.82 9.23 4.38
N MET A 182 1.78 10.11 4.06
CA MET A 182 1.49 11.50 3.70
C MET A 182 2.54 12.10 2.76
N ALA A 183 2.27 13.31 2.27
CA ALA A 183 3.20 14.03 1.43
C ALA A 183 4.46 14.44 2.22
N ALA A 184 5.62 14.29 1.60
CA ALA A 184 6.90 14.80 2.12
C ALA A 184 7.23 14.37 3.57
N ALA A 185 6.76 13.20 4.02
CA ALA A 185 6.96 12.67 5.38
C ALA A 185 6.44 13.57 6.53
N GLY A 186 5.62 14.59 6.24
CA GLY A 186 5.25 15.63 7.21
C GLY A 186 6.31 16.72 7.42
N VAL A 187 7.36 16.75 6.58
CA VAL A 187 8.37 17.81 6.59
C VAL A 187 7.78 19.11 6.03
N ASP A 188 7.64 20.09 6.91
CA ASP A 188 7.05 21.39 6.61
C ASP A 188 8.15 22.46 6.44
N ALA A 189 7.96 23.35 5.46
CA ALA A 189 8.82 24.53 5.25
C ALA A 189 8.07 25.85 5.50
N SER A 190 6.78 25.77 5.86
CA SER A 190 5.93 26.90 6.19
C SER A 190 6.00 27.25 7.67
N ASN A 191 5.74 28.51 8.02
CA ASN A 191 5.70 29.01 9.40
C ASN A 191 6.98 28.74 10.22
N THR A 192 8.13 28.64 9.53
CA THR A 192 9.48 28.50 10.06
C THR A 192 10.40 29.54 9.39
N PRO A 193 11.51 29.98 10.01
CA PRO A 193 12.45 30.91 9.37
C PRO A 193 12.97 30.39 8.02
N SER A 194 13.24 31.31 7.08
CA SER A 194 13.79 30.96 5.77
C SER A 194 15.09 30.14 5.90
N GLY A 195 15.23 29.10 5.07
CA GLY A 195 16.37 28.17 5.12
C GLY A 195 16.26 27.07 6.19
N THR A 196 15.09 26.93 6.83
CA THR A 196 14.81 25.85 7.78
C THR A 196 13.61 25.02 7.36
N VAL A 197 13.56 23.78 7.86
CA VAL A 197 12.40 22.89 7.76
C VAL A 197 12.05 22.40 9.17
N LEU A 198 10.78 22.09 9.37
CA LEU A 198 10.24 21.56 10.61
C LEU A 198 9.87 20.09 10.40
N LEU A 199 10.48 19.22 11.20
CA LEU A 199 10.12 17.81 11.24
C LEU A 199 8.99 17.60 12.24
N LEU A 200 8.21 16.52 12.08
CA LEU A 200 7.22 16.13 13.07
C LEU A 200 7.87 15.76 14.43
N PRO A 201 7.10 15.80 15.54
CA PRO A 201 7.54 15.30 16.84
C PRO A 201 7.95 13.82 16.72
N THR A 202 8.93 13.39 17.49
CA THR A 202 9.42 12.00 17.40
C THR A 202 8.43 10.99 17.99
N ASP A 203 7.68 11.40 19.01
CA ASP A 203 6.61 10.62 19.64
C ASP A 203 5.46 11.56 20.05
N PRO A 204 4.56 11.89 19.11
CA PRO A 204 3.48 12.84 19.38
C PRO A 204 2.48 12.36 20.45
N ASP A 205 2.34 11.05 20.67
CA ASP A 205 1.53 10.48 21.76
C ASP A 205 2.17 10.81 23.11
N ALA A 206 3.49 10.65 23.25
CA ALA A 206 4.21 11.09 24.44
C ALA A 206 4.12 12.62 24.65
N SER A 207 4.18 13.42 23.58
CA SER A 207 4.00 14.86 23.67
C SER A 207 2.60 15.23 24.16
N ALA A 208 1.55 14.55 23.66
CA ALA A 208 0.17 14.75 24.11
C ALA A 208 0.02 14.45 25.61
N ARG A 209 0.63 13.35 26.08
CA ARG A 209 0.66 12.95 27.49
C ARG A 209 1.38 13.98 28.36
N ALA A 210 2.53 14.49 27.91
CA ALA A 210 3.27 15.53 28.63
C ALA A 210 2.44 16.82 28.77
N ILE A 211 1.75 17.23 27.70
CA ILE A 211 0.86 18.40 27.72
C ILE A 211 -0.29 18.19 28.72
N ARG A 212 -0.96 17.04 28.66
CA ARG A 212 -2.06 16.71 29.57
C ARG A 212 -1.60 16.71 31.03
N ALA A 213 -0.48 16.05 31.33
CA ALA A 213 0.08 15.99 32.67
C ALA A 213 0.46 17.39 33.20
N GLY A 214 1.08 18.22 32.36
CA GLY A 214 1.42 19.60 32.71
C GLY A 214 0.19 20.47 32.99
N LEU A 215 -0.88 20.33 32.20
CA LEU A 215 -2.14 21.04 32.43
C LEU A 215 -2.84 20.58 33.70
N ARG A 216 -2.82 19.28 33.99
CA ARG A 216 -3.34 18.73 35.25
C ARG A 216 -2.58 19.30 36.45
N ALA A 217 -1.25 19.38 36.37
CA ALA A 217 -0.42 19.93 37.43
C ALA A 217 -0.62 21.44 37.61
N ALA A 218 -0.73 22.20 36.52
CA ALA A 218 -0.81 23.66 36.55
C ALA A 218 -2.21 24.20 36.89
N LEU A 219 -3.27 23.50 36.43
CA LEU A 219 -4.64 24.00 36.48
C LEU A 219 -5.60 23.07 37.25
N GLY A 220 -5.18 21.86 37.61
CA GLY A 220 -6.01 20.90 38.34
C GLY A 220 -7.16 20.28 37.53
N VAL A 221 -7.10 20.34 36.20
CA VAL A 221 -8.16 19.85 35.29
C VAL A 221 -7.81 18.49 34.68
N ASP A 222 -8.84 17.67 34.39
CA ASP A 222 -8.71 16.43 33.62
C ASP A 222 -9.27 16.63 32.19
N VAL A 223 -8.36 16.64 31.22
CA VAL A 223 -8.65 16.98 29.82
C VAL A 223 -8.10 15.91 28.89
N GLY A 224 -8.65 15.84 27.68
CA GLY A 224 -8.05 15.12 26.57
C GLY A 224 -7.10 16.02 25.77
N VAL A 225 -6.08 15.45 25.12
CA VAL A 225 -5.17 16.17 24.22
C VAL A 225 -5.05 15.39 22.91
N VAL A 226 -5.22 16.08 21.79
CA VAL A 226 -4.94 15.58 20.43
C VAL A 226 -3.92 16.50 19.77
N VAL A 227 -2.78 15.94 19.37
CA VAL A 227 -1.79 16.61 18.52
C VAL A 227 -2.15 16.37 17.06
N THR A 228 -2.23 17.43 16.26
CA THR A 228 -2.70 17.35 14.87
C THR A 228 -1.70 17.86 13.86
N ASP A 229 -1.72 17.29 12.66
CA ASP A 229 -1.00 17.84 11.52
C ASP A 229 -1.85 17.92 10.27
N THR A 230 -1.51 18.84 9.37
CA THR A 230 -2.27 19.06 8.14
C THR A 230 -1.88 18.04 7.08
N SER A 231 -2.86 17.28 6.61
CA SER A 231 -2.64 16.25 5.60
C SER A 231 -3.61 16.36 4.43
N GLY A 232 -3.14 15.91 3.26
CA GLY A 232 -4.01 15.58 2.13
C GLY A 232 -4.65 14.21 2.33
N ARG A 233 -5.54 13.82 1.43
CA ARG A 233 -6.18 12.49 1.50
C ARG A 233 -6.54 11.96 0.11
N PRO A 234 -6.53 10.63 -0.09
CA PRO A 234 -6.95 10.03 -1.34
C PRO A 234 -8.37 10.47 -1.75
N TRP A 235 -8.61 10.54 -3.05
CA TRP A 235 -9.92 10.76 -3.70
C TRP A 235 -10.61 12.10 -3.45
N ARG A 236 -10.08 12.98 -2.61
CA ARG A 236 -10.69 14.29 -2.31
C ARG A 236 -9.64 15.39 -2.38
N SER A 237 -9.99 16.48 -3.08
CA SER A 237 -9.17 17.69 -3.10
C SER A 237 -9.26 18.44 -1.77
N GLY A 238 -8.18 19.12 -1.40
CA GLY A 238 -8.07 19.91 -0.18
C GLY A 238 -7.35 19.19 0.96
N LEU A 239 -6.95 19.97 1.95
CA LEU A 239 -6.25 19.52 3.15
C LEU A 239 -7.22 19.54 4.35
N THR A 240 -6.97 18.69 5.33
CA THR A 240 -7.63 18.71 6.64
C THR A 240 -6.60 18.30 7.70
N ASP A 241 -6.81 18.68 8.95
CA ASP A 241 -5.98 18.15 10.02
C ASP A 241 -6.39 16.72 10.37
N ILE A 242 -5.39 15.90 10.64
CA ILE A 242 -5.53 14.55 11.19
C ILE A 242 -4.83 14.48 12.55
N ALA A 243 -5.23 13.54 13.40
CA ALA A 243 -4.54 13.25 14.64
C ALA A 243 -3.22 12.51 14.34
N ILE A 244 -2.13 12.99 14.94
CA ILE A 244 -0.82 12.34 14.90
C ILE A 244 -0.32 11.94 16.29
N GLY A 245 -0.95 12.47 17.35
CA GLY A 245 -0.72 12.13 18.75
C GLY A 245 -1.98 12.30 19.57
N ALA A 246 -2.20 11.51 20.61
CA ALA A 246 -3.34 11.65 21.51
C ALA A 246 -3.06 11.08 22.91
N ASP A 247 -3.65 11.69 23.94
CA ASP A 247 -3.68 11.18 25.31
C ASP A 247 -4.95 11.64 26.05
N GLY A 248 -5.52 10.78 26.90
CA GLY A 248 -6.70 11.08 27.71
C GLY A 248 -7.99 11.29 26.92
N VAL A 249 -8.03 10.84 25.65
CA VAL A 249 -9.16 11.01 24.75
C VAL A 249 -9.38 9.76 23.91
N ALA A 250 -10.65 9.44 23.65
CA ALA A 250 -11.05 8.39 22.72
C ALA A 250 -10.50 8.63 21.30
N VAL A 251 -9.60 7.76 20.85
CA VAL A 251 -9.02 7.83 19.51
C VAL A 251 -9.92 7.15 18.47
N LEU A 252 -10.37 5.93 18.80
CA LEU A 252 -11.30 5.14 18.01
C LEU A 252 -12.59 4.89 18.82
N ASP A 253 -13.72 4.92 18.13
CA ASP A 253 -15.00 4.41 18.61
C ASP A 253 -15.36 3.15 17.82
N ASP A 254 -15.09 1.98 18.41
CA ASP A 254 -15.29 0.68 17.78
C ASP A 254 -16.71 0.19 18.09
N LEU A 255 -17.61 0.38 17.13
CA LEU A 255 -19.02 0.00 17.27
C LEU A 255 -19.28 -1.44 16.82
N ARG A 256 -18.23 -2.20 16.45
CA ARG A 256 -18.38 -3.58 16.01
C ARG A 256 -18.87 -4.48 17.14
N GLY A 257 -19.70 -5.44 16.80
CA GLY A 257 -20.35 -6.33 17.78
C GLY A 257 -21.59 -5.71 18.44
N GLY A 258 -21.83 -4.42 18.26
CA GLY A 258 -23.11 -3.78 18.58
C GLY A 258 -24.16 -4.02 17.51
N THR A 259 -25.35 -3.46 17.72
CA THR A 259 -26.45 -3.46 16.74
C THR A 259 -26.90 -2.04 16.42
N ASP A 260 -27.39 -1.84 15.20
CA ASP A 260 -28.08 -0.60 14.82
C ASP A 260 -29.50 -0.52 15.43
N ALA A 261 -30.19 0.58 15.12
CA ALA A 261 -31.57 0.85 15.55
C ALA A 261 -32.60 -0.21 15.09
N TYR A 262 -32.27 -1.04 14.09
CA TYR A 262 -33.11 -2.11 13.56
C TYR A 262 -32.67 -3.50 14.06
N GLY A 263 -31.66 -3.56 14.95
CA GLY A 263 -31.09 -4.81 15.46
C GLY A 263 -30.10 -5.48 14.51
N ASN A 264 -29.70 -4.83 13.41
CA ASN A 264 -28.69 -5.39 12.51
C ASN A 264 -27.29 -5.29 13.15
N PRO A 265 -26.45 -6.32 13.04
CA PRO A 265 -25.11 -6.30 13.61
C PRO A 265 -24.22 -5.29 12.87
N LEU A 266 -23.49 -4.48 13.64
CA LEU A 266 -22.43 -3.62 13.14
C LEU A 266 -21.13 -4.46 13.02
N THR A 267 -20.65 -4.67 11.79
CA THR A 267 -19.50 -5.56 11.53
C THR A 267 -18.24 -4.84 11.05
N ALA A 268 -18.36 -3.61 10.56
CA ALA A 268 -17.25 -2.84 9.98
C ALA A 268 -17.11 -1.41 10.54
N THR A 269 -17.95 -1.02 11.51
CA THR A 269 -18.07 0.37 11.95
C THR A 269 -17.07 0.70 13.04
N ILE A 270 -15.98 1.37 12.65
CA ILE A 270 -15.03 2.00 13.57
C ILE A 270 -14.94 3.46 13.19
N VAL A 271 -15.20 4.37 14.12
CA VAL A 271 -15.13 5.82 13.89
C VAL A 271 -13.76 6.33 14.33
N ALA A 272 -13.10 7.10 13.46
CA ALA A 272 -11.84 7.79 13.76
C ALA A 272 -12.12 9.09 14.53
N THR A 273 -12.58 8.97 15.78
CA THR A 273 -13.03 10.09 16.61
C THR A 273 -11.98 11.18 16.76
N ALA A 274 -10.70 10.83 16.93
CA ALA A 274 -9.63 11.81 17.02
C ALA A 274 -9.42 12.62 15.72
N ASP A 275 -9.63 12.02 14.54
CA ASP A 275 -9.55 12.73 13.26
C ASP A 275 -10.75 13.68 13.06
N GLU A 276 -11.95 13.30 13.53
CA GLU A 276 -13.11 14.21 13.52
C GLU A 276 -12.87 15.44 14.40
N LEU A 277 -12.29 15.23 15.58
CA LEU A 277 -11.89 16.31 16.50
C LEU A 277 -10.78 17.17 15.90
N ALA A 278 -9.78 16.56 15.26
CA ALA A 278 -8.70 17.26 14.58
C ALA A 278 -9.24 18.19 13.48
N ALA A 279 -10.11 17.66 12.62
CA ALA A 279 -10.77 18.42 11.56
C ALA A 279 -11.65 19.56 12.11
N ALA A 280 -12.39 19.31 13.19
CA ALA A 280 -13.22 20.35 13.83
C ALA A 280 -12.36 21.48 14.44
N GLY A 281 -11.24 21.13 15.09
CA GLY A 281 -10.28 22.11 15.61
C GLY A 281 -9.63 22.96 14.52
N ASP A 282 -9.36 22.38 13.35
CA ASP A 282 -8.77 23.08 12.21
C ASP A 282 -9.63 24.26 11.72
N LEU A 283 -10.96 24.11 11.76
CA LEU A 283 -11.90 25.16 11.31
C LEU A 283 -11.72 26.48 12.06
N VAL A 284 -11.34 26.43 13.34
CA VAL A 284 -11.13 27.64 14.16
C VAL A 284 -9.66 28.05 14.28
N LYS A 285 -8.72 27.09 14.19
CA LYS A 285 -7.29 27.40 14.18
C LYS A 285 -6.88 28.10 12.89
N GLY A 286 -7.43 27.67 11.76
CA GLY A 286 -7.01 28.10 10.43
C GLY A 286 -5.53 27.79 10.15
N LYS A 287 -5.04 28.16 8.95
CA LYS A 287 -3.68 27.83 8.51
C LYS A 287 -2.64 28.94 8.72
N ALA A 288 -3.10 30.18 8.86
CA ALA A 288 -2.23 31.37 8.89
C ALA A 288 -2.54 32.35 10.04
N ALA A 289 -3.52 32.03 10.91
CA ALA A 289 -3.99 32.95 11.94
C ALA A 289 -3.13 32.96 13.21
N GLY A 290 -2.10 32.10 13.31
CA GLY A 290 -1.26 32.00 14.51
C GLY A 290 -2.02 31.46 15.73
N LEU A 291 -3.01 30.60 15.50
CA LEU A 291 -3.85 30.00 16.54
C LEU A 291 -3.52 28.50 16.66
N PRO A 292 -2.48 28.11 17.42
CA PRO A 292 -1.98 26.74 17.39
C PRO A 292 -2.81 25.75 18.23
N VAL A 293 -3.71 26.25 19.07
CA VAL A 293 -4.49 25.44 20.01
C VAL A 293 -5.97 25.77 19.90
N ALA A 294 -6.84 24.77 19.88
CA ALA A 294 -8.28 24.92 20.05
C ALA A 294 -8.79 24.09 21.24
N VAL A 295 -9.85 24.55 21.87
CA VAL A 295 -10.54 23.86 22.97
C VAL A 295 -11.90 23.39 22.46
N VAL A 296 -12.17 22.10 22.61
CA VAL A 296 -13.45 21.45 22.36
C VAL A 296 -14.14 21.19 23.69
N ARG A 297 -15.38 21.64 23.84
CA ARG A 297 -16.20 21.47 25.06
C ARG A 297 -17.56 20.87 24.74
N GLY A 298 -18.07 20.03 25.65
CA GLY A 298 -19.36 19.32 25.48
C GLY A 298 -19.21 17.87 25.05
N LEU A 299 -17.97 17.37 24.93
CA LEU A 299 -17.67 15.98 24.56
C LEU A 299 -16.94 15.20 25.67
N GLY A 300 -17.14 15.57 26.94
CA GLY A 300 -16.43 14.96 28.08
C GLY A 300 -16.56 13.45 28.21
N ARG A 301 -17.60 12.84 27.65
CA ARG A 301 -17.74 11.37 27.53
C ARG A 301 -16.61 10.68 26.74
N LEU A 302 -15.87 11.45 25.93
CA LEU A 302 -14.71 10.98 25.18
C LEU A 302 -13.42 11.10 25.99
N VAL A 303 -13.43 11.80 27.12
CA VAL A 303 -12.26 12.06 27.97
C VAL A 303 -12.20 11.04 29.10
N GLY A 304 -11.02 10.50 29.35
CA GLY A 304 -10.76 9.56 30.43
C GLY A 304 -9.76 8.48 30.06
N ASP A 305 -9.18 7.86 31.08
CA ASP A 305 -8.29 6.71 30.94
C ASP A 305 -9.18 5.46 30.76
N ARG A 306 -9.46 5.04 29.53
CA ARG A 306 -10.28 3.84 29.31
C ARG A 306 -9.52 2.59 29.79
N PRO A 307 -10.12 1.74 30.65
CA PRO A 307 -9.54 0.45 31.00
C PRO A 307 -9.72 -0.52 29.83
N GLY A 308 -8.64 -1.13 29.34
CA GLY A 308 -8.70 -2.17 28.29
C GLY A 308 -7.49 -2.33 27.37
N ASP A 309 -6.37 -1.64 27.62
CA ASP A 309 -5.20 -1.62 26.72
C ASP A 309 -3.90 -2.07 27.41
N ASP A 310 -4.02 -2.85 28.50
CA ASP A 310 -2.91 -3.67 28.99
C ASP A 310 -2.73 -4.81 27.98
N GLY A 311 -1.69 -4.67 27.16
CA GLY A 311 -1.45 -5.50 25.98
C GLY A 311 -1.60 -7.00 26.20
N ASP A 312 -2.43 -7.62 25.37
CA ASP A 312 -2.17 -8.99 24.92
C ASP A 312 -0.81 -8.97 24.20
N GLU A 313 0.10 -9.84 24.62
CA GLU A 313 1.48 -9.95 24.10
C GLU A 313 1.45 -10.32 22.61
N GLY A 314 1.21 -9.34 21.74
CA GLY A 314 1.15 -9.57 20.29
C GLY A 314 0.52 -8.46 19.45
N THR A 315 -0.27 -7.55 20.02
CA THR A 315 -0.83 -6.41 19.26
C THR A 315 -0.70 -5.10 20.02
N GLU A 316 0.18 -4.21 19.55
CA GLU A 316 0.26 -2.80 19.94
C GLU A 316 -1.01 -2.04 19.51
N ARG A 317 -2.17 -2.34 20.10
CA ARG A 317 -3.22 -1.32 20.18
C ARG A 317 -2.82 -0.47 21.37
N GLY A 318 -2.56 0.80 21.10
CA GLY A 318 -2.19 1.79 22.10
C GLY A 318 -3.33 2.80 22.23
N THR A 319 -3.44 3.43 23.40
CA THR A 319 -4.47 4.44 23.69
C THR A 319 -4.27 5.76 22.94
N GLY A 320 -3.23 5.85 22.10
CA GLY A 320 -2.83 7.04 21.36
C GLY A 320 -3.16 6.99 19.86
N ALA A 321 -2.78 8.04 19.14
CA ALA A 321 -3.07 8.20 17.72
C ALA A 321 -2.43 7.11 16.85
N ARG A 322 -1.39 6.40 17.34
CA ARG A 322 -0.82 5.23 16.63
C ARG A 322 -1.86 4.14 16.32
N ALA A 323 -2.95 4.03 17.09
CA ALA A 323 -4.04 3.11 16.79
C ALA A 323 -4.82 3.45 15.50
N LEU A 324 -4.75 4.69 15.00
CA LEU A 324 -5.33 5.09 13.71
C LEU A 324 -4.51 4.59 12.52
N VAL A 325 -3.22 4.31 12.73
CA VAL A 325 -2.28 3.97 11.67
C VAL A 325 -2.45 2.51 11.28
N ARG A 326 -2.81 2.27 10.02
CA ARG A 326 -2.87 0.92 9.45
C ARG A 326 -1.45 0.43 9.17
N SER A 327 -1.14 -0.79 9.63
CA SER A 327 0.13 -1.42 9.27
C SER A 327 0.18 -1.66 7.76
N ALA A 328 1.39 -1.62 7.17
CA ALA A 328 1.56 -1.85 5.74
C ALA A 328 1.03 -3.23 5.28
N GLY A 329 0.95 -4.22 6.17
CA GLY A 329 0.38 -5.54 5.87
C GLY A 329 -1.15 -5.55 5.80
N GLY A 330 -1.82 -4.67 6.54
CA GLY A 330 -3.28 -4.54 6.56
C GLY A 330 -3.84 -3.44 5.66
N ASP A 331 -2.98 -2.61 5.05
CA ASP A 331 -3.41 -1.52 4.17
C ASP A 331 -3.70 -2.01 2.74
N LEU A 332 -4.97 -1.98 2.34
CA LEU A 332 -5.41 -2.26 0.98
C LEU A 332 -4.83 -1.28 -0.07
N PHE A 333 -4.38 -0.11 0.35
CA PHE A 333 -3.79 0.94 -0.49
C PHE A 333 -2.29 1.12 -0.20
N ARG A 334 -1.61 0.02 0.15
CA ARG A 334 -0.18 -0.01 0.52
C ARG A 334 0.72 0.73 -0.48
N LEU A 335 0.43 0.66 -1.77
CA LEU A 335 1.21 1.29 -2.83
C LEU A 335 0.31 2.11 -3.76
N GLY A 336 0.86 3.19 -4.31
CA GLY A 336 0.31 3.89 -5.46
C GLY A 336 0.43 3.05 -6.73
N THR A 337 -0.37 3.36 -7.75
CA THR A 337 -0.48 2.54 -8.97
C THR A 337 0.86 2.27 -9.64
N SER A 338 1.71 3.28 -9.81
CA SER A 338 3.00 3.12 -10.47
C SER A 338 3.99 2.28 -9.66
N GLU A 339 4.01 2.46 -8.33
CA GLU A 339 4.77 1.65 -7.40
C GLU A 339 4.29 0.20 -7.41
N ALA A 340 2.98 -0.04 -7.40
CA ALA A 340 2.40 -1.38 -7.48
C ALA A 340 2.81 -2.12 -8.75
N VAL A 341 2.78 -1.45 -9.91
CA VAL A 341 3.24 -2.05 -11.19
C VAL A 341 4.72 -2.42 -11.15
N ARG A 342 5.57 -1.51 -10.64
CA ARG A 342 7.02 -1.78 -10.51
C ARG A 342 7.29 -2.93 -9.55
N GLU A 343 6.61 -2.95 -8.41
CA GLU A 343 6.79 -3.97 -7.40
C GLU A 343 6.25 -5.33 -7.82
N ALA A 344 5.16 -5.41 -8.58
CA ALA A 344 4.54 -6.69 -8.96
C ALA A 344 5.56 -7.68 -9.59
N VAL A 345 6.39 -7.20 -10.52
CA VAL A 345 7.44 -8.02 -11.16
C VAL A 345 8.54 -8.39 -10.15
N ALA A 346 8.86 -7.47 -9.25
CA ALA A 346 9.85 -7.65 -8.21
C ALA A 346 9.35 -8.46 -7.01
N GLN A 347 8.05 -8.65 -6.80
CA GLN A 347 7.47 -9.50 -5.76
C GLN A 347 7.52 -10.98 -6.16
N ARG A 348 7.41 -11.27 -7.46
CA ARG A 348 7.53 -12.63 -7.97
C ARG A 348 8.87 -13.28 -7.59
N ARG A 349 8.80 -14.40 -6.88
CA ARG A 349 9.93 -15.22 -6.44
C ARG A 349 9.78 -16.65 -6.95
N THR A 350 10.89 -17.36 -7.06
CA THR A 350 10.89 -18.80 -7.33
C THR A 350 10.88 -19.50 -5.97
N VAL A 351 9.68 -19.82 -5.49
CA VAL A 351 9.44 -20.41 -4.16
C VAL A 351 9.59 -21.92 -4.24
N ARG A 352 10.41 -22.50 -3.36
CA ARG A 352 10.71 -23.95 -3.37
C ARG A 352 10.13 -24.71 -2.19
N GLU A 353 9.64 -23.99 -1.18
CA GLU A 353 9.06 -24.54 0.04
C GLU A 353 7.72 -23.86 0.28
N PHE A 354 6.69 -24.69 0.46
CA PHE A 354 5.30 -24.26 0.61
C PHE A 354 4.74 -24.79 1.94
N THR A 355 3.77 -24.07 2.50
CA THR A 355 2.96 -24.58 3.61
C THR A 355 1.87 -25.53 3.10
N ASP A 356 1.23 -26.25 4.01
CA ASP A 356 0.06 -27.11 3.69
C ASP A 356 -1.26 -26.33 3.52
N ARG A 357 -1.24 -25.00 3.65
CA ARG A 357 -2.44 -24.18 3.43
C ARG A 357 -2.99 -24.40 2.01
N PRO A 358 -4.31 -24.60 1.86
CA PRO A 358 -4.91 -24.80 0.55
C PRO A 358 -4.77 -23.56 -0.32
N VAL A 359 -4.66 -23.78 -1.63
CA VAL A 359 -4.65 -22.73 -2.65
C VAL A 359 -6.08 -22.52 -3.14
N ASP A 360 -6.55 -21.28 -3.15
CA ASP A 360 -7.83 -20.92 -3.77
C ASP A 360 -7.76 -21.13 -5.29
N PRO A 361 -8.55 -22.05 -5.87
CA PRO A 361 -8.59 -22.24 -7.32
C PRO A 361 -9.07 -20.97 -8.07
N GLY A 362 -9.88 -20.13 -7.43
CA GLY A 362 -10.32 -18.85 -7.98
C GLY A 362 -9.14 -17.91 -8.26
N ALA A 363 -8.21 -17.79 -7.32
CA ALA A 363 -6.96 -17.04 -7.48
C ALA A 363 -6.12 -17.54 -8.66
N VAL A 364 -5.97 -18.87 -8.81
CA VAL A 364 -5.22 -19.45 -9.93
C VAL A 364 -5.89 -19.13 -11.27
N ARG A 365 -7.22 -19.18 -11.34
CA ARG A 365 -7.98 -18.83 -12.56
C ARG A 365 -7.86 -17.35 -12.92
N ARG A 366 -7.90 -16.44 -11.94
CA ARG A 366 -7.60 -15.01 -12.16
C ARG A 366 -6.18 -14.81 -12.67
N ALA A 367 -5.22 -15.55 -12.12
CA ALA A 367 -3.84 -15.51 -12.61
C ALA A 367 -3.68 -16.03 -14.04
N VAL A 368 -4.44 -17.08 -14.44
CA VAL A 368 -4.52 -17.54 -15.83
C VAL A 368 -5.16 -16.49 -16.74
N ALA A 369 -6.21 -15.80 -16.29
CA ALA A 369 -6.81 -14.71 -17.06
C ALA A 369 -5.81 -13.58 -17.33
N ALA A 370 -4.94 -13.26 -16.37
CA ALA A 370 -3.83 -12.33 -16.60
C ALA A 370 -2.75 -12.93 -17.54
N ALA A 371 -2.48 -14.23 -17.43
CA ALA A 371 -1.49 -14.93 -18.25
C ALA A 371 -1.79 -14.83 -19.76
N VAL A 372 -3.05 -14.99 -20.15
CA VAL A 372 -3.48 -14.97 -21.56
C VAL A 372 -3.55 -13.57 -22.17
N THR A 373 -3.21 -12.52 -21.42
CA THR A 373 -3.03 -11.16 -21.95
C THR A 373 -1.62 -10.92 -22.50
N ALA A 374 -0.73 -11.92 -22.38
CA ALA A 374 0.60 -11.88 -22.98
C ALA A 374 0.53 -11.62 -24.51
N PRO A 375 1.59 -11.05 -25.12
CA PRO A 375 1.62 -10.86 -26.56
C PRO A 375 1.73 -12.22 -27.28
N ALA A 376 0.98 -12.38 -28.37
CA ALA A 376 1.05 -13.54 -29.26
C ALA A 376 1.27 -13.12 -30.72
N PRO A 377 1.96 -13.95 -31.51
CA PRO A 377 2.09 -13.74 -32.95
C PRO A 377 0.77 -13.93 -33.67
N HIS A 378 0.62 -13.31 -34.84
CA HIS A 378 -0.45 -13.62 -35.81
C HIS A 378 -1.89 -13.59 -35.28
N HIS A 379 -2.17 -12.84 -34.21
CA HIS A 379 -3.47 -12.87 -33.51
C HIS A 379 -3.88 -14.27 -33.02
N THR A 380 -2.89 -15.12 -32.70
CA THR A 380 -3.09 -16.48 -32.21
C THR A 380 -3.29 -16.52 -30.69
N THR A 381 -3.65 -17.69 -30.16
CA THR A 381 -3.82 -17.92 -28.71
C THR A 381 -3.01 -19.15 -28.27
N PRO A 382 -1.66 -19.03 -28.21
CA PRO A 382 -0.78 -20.18 -28.08
C PRO A 382 -0.78 -20.82 -26.68
N TRP A 383 -1.46 -20.21 -25.71
CA TRP A 383 -1.44 -20.64 -24.32
C TRP A 383 -2.62 -21.55 -23.98
N ARG A 384 -2.33 -22.71 -23.39
CA ARG A 384 -3.27 -23.49 -22.58
C ARG A 384 -2.64 -23.72 -21.21
N PHE A 385 -3.46 -23.75 -20.16
CA PHE A 385 -3.01 -24.00 -18.79
C PHE A 385 -3.85 -25.12 -18.20
N VAL A 386 -3.24 -26.29 -17.99
CA VAL A 386 -3.91 -27.43 -17.37
C VAL A 386 -3.78 -27.29 -15.86
N LEU A 387 -4.91 -27.21 -15.16
CA LEU A 387 -4.97 -27.00 -13.71
C LEU A 387 -5.13 -28.35 -12.99
N LEU A 388 -4.15 -28.75 -12.20
CA LEU A 388 -4.17 -30.02 -11.46
C LEU A 388 -4.64 -29.76 -10.02
N GLU A 389 -5.96 -29.65 -9.88
CA GLU A 389 -6.65 -29.33 -8.62
C GLU A 389 -6.67 -30.51 -7.64
N SER A 390 -6.70 -31.74 -8.15
CA SER A 390 -6.75 -32.95 -7.31
C SER A 390 -5.37 -33.51 -7.00
N GLU A 391 -5.18 -33.99 -5.77
CA GLU A 391 -3.91 -34.61 -5.35
C GLU A 391 -3.57 -35.85 -6.19
N SER A 392 -4.56 -36.66 -6.57
CA SER A 392 -4.36 -37.83 -7.43
C SER A 392 -3.78 -37.42 -8.79
N SER A 393 -4.39 -36.45 -9.47
CA SER A 393 -3.89 -35.99 -10.78
C SER A 393 -2.45 -35.47 -10.72
N ARG A 394 -2.08 -34.81 -9.61
CA ARG A 394 -0.70 -34.35 -9.38
C ARG A 394 0.26 -35.51 -9.16
N THR A 395 -0.08 -36.41 -8.26
CA THR A 395 0.81 -37.52 -7.86
C THR A 395 1.02 -38.49 -9.01
N GLU A 396 -0.04 -38.86 -9.73
CA GLU A 396 0.03 -39.72 -10.92
C GLU A 396 0.95 -39.15 -12.00
N LEU A 397 0.80 -37.86 -12.34
CA LEU A 397 1.68 -37.18 -13.29
C LEU A 397 3.14 -37.22 -12.81
N LEU A 398 3.40 -36.85 -11.56
CA LEU A 398 4.75 -36.75 -11.03
C LEU A 398 5.44 -38.11 -10.89
N ASP A 399 4.70 -39.17 -10.54
CA ASP A 399 5.23 -40.53 -10.50
C ASP A 399 5.62 -41.01 -11.90
N ALA A 400 4.75 -40.83 -12.89
CA ALA A 400 5.07 -41.20 -14.27
C ALA A 400 6.27 -40.42 -14.84
N MET A 401 6.35 -39.11 -14.57
CA MET A 401 7.50 -38.28 -14.95
C MET A 401 8.79 -38.73 -14.25
N ARG A 402 8.72 -39.09 -12.96
CA ARG A 402 9.85 -39.61 -12.21
C ARG A 402 10.36 -40.89 -12.85
N ASP A 403 9.47 -41.82 -13.16
CA ASP A 403 9.84 -43.13 -13.69
C ASP A 403 10.49 -43.00 -15.06
N ALA A 404 9.98 -42.11 -15.93
CA ALA A 404 10.61 -41.75 -17.19
C ALA A 404 12.02 -41.18 -17.00
N TRP A 405 12.18 -40.25 -16.05
CA TRP A 405 13.49 -39.65 -15.76
C TRP A 405 14.50 -40.66 -15.22
N ILE A 406 14.06 -41.58 -14.35
CA ILE A 406 14.90 -42.67 -13.85
C ILE A 406 15.34 -43.57 -15.01
N ALA A 407 14.44 -43.92 -15.93
CA ALA A 407 14.76 -44.74 -17.09
C ALA A 407 15.83 -44.08 -17.98
N ASP A 408 15.71 -42.78 -18.23
CA ASP A 408 16.71 -42.03 -19.01
C ASP A 408 18.07 -41.98 -18.29
N LEU A 409 18.10 -41.69 -16.99
CA LEU A 409 19.36 -41.65 -16.25
C LEU A 409 20.05 -43.03 -16.17
N ARG A 410 19.28 -44.12 -16.09
CA ARG A 410 19.84 -45.48 -16.17
C ARG A 410 20.42 -45.76 -17.54
N ARG A 411 19.74 -45.33 -18.61
CA ARG A 411 20.22 -45.42 -20.00
C ARG A 411 21.54 -44.65 -20.19
N ASP A 412 21.68 -43.51 -19.53
CA ASP A 412 22.91 -42.70 -19.48
C ASP A 412 24.03 -43.32 -18.61
N GLY A 413 23.82 -44.52 -18.05
CA GLY A 413 24.78 -45.22 -17.21
C GLY A 413 25.03 -44.58 -15.84
N LYS A 414 24.07 -43.81 -15.30
CA LYS A 414 24.20 -43.23 -13.95
C LYS A 414 24.01 -44.30 -12.87
N SER A 415 24.78 -44.19 -11.79
CA SER A 415 24.60 -45.03 -10.60
C SER A 415 23.28 -44.71 -9.88
N GLU A 416 22.71 -45.69 -9.17
CA GLU A 416 21.45 -45.52 -8.41
C GLU A 416 21.55 -44.38 -7.38
N GLU A 417 22.71 -44.18 -6.76
CA GLU A 417 22.94 -43.05 -5.85
C GLU A 417 22.83 -41.68 -6.58
N SER A 418 23.42 -41.58 -7.77
CA SER A 418 23.35 -40.36 -8.61
C SER A 418 21.92 -40.09 -9.08
N ILE A 419 21.18 -41.15 -9.44
CA ILE A 419 19.77 -41.09 -9.82
C ILE A 419 18.95 -40.55 -8.65
N ALA A 420 19.06 -41.17 -7.47
CA ALA A 420 18.34 -40.73 -6.28
C ALA A 420 18.61 -39.25 -5.95
N LYS A 421 19.87 -38.78 -6.09
CA LYS A 421 20.23 -37.37 -5.89
C LYS A 421 19.60 -36.43 -6.91
N ARG A 422 19.48 -36.83 -8.17
CA ARG A 422 18.88 -36.02 -9.23
C ARG A 422 17.37 -35.95 -9.08
N VAL A 423 16.72 -37.09 -8.86
CA VAL A 423 15.26 -37.20 -8.69
C VAL A 423 14.76 -36.32 -7.54
N ARG A 424 15.52 -36.21 -6.45
CA ARG A 424 15.21 -35.30 -5.31
C ARG A 424 15.03 -33.83 -5.72
N ARG A 425 15.56 -33.38 -6.87
CA ARG A 425 15.35 -32.02 -7.37
C ARG A 425 13.91 -31.77 -7.84
N GLY A 426 13.16 -32.82 -8.16
CA GLY A 426 11.75 -32.75 -8.54
C GLY A 426 10.79 -32.57 -7.37
N GLU A 427 11.26 -32.73 -6.12
CA GLU A 427 10.43 -32.67 -4.91
C GLU A 427 9.66 -31.36 -4.74
N VAL A 428 10.16 -30.26 -5.31
CA VAL A 428 9.45 -28.97 -5.32
C VAL A 428 8.05 -29.07 -5.93
N LEU A 429 7.87 -29.87 -6.98
CA LEU A 429 6.57 -30.06 -7.62
C LEU A 429 5.68 -30.99 -6.77
N ARG A 430 6.28 -32.00 -6.15
CA ARG A 430 5.56 -32.98 -5.32
C ARG A 430 5.02 -32.39 -4.03
N ARG A 431 5.75 -31.45 -3.42
CA ARG A 431 5.35 -30.75 -2.20
C ARG A 431 4.41 -29.56 -2.45
N ALA A 432 4.15 -29.20 -3.71
CA ALA A 432 3.27 -28.09 -4.01
C ALA A 432 1.81 -28.49 -3.80
N PRO A 433 1.01 -27.70 -3.06
CA PRO A 433 -0.42 -27.97 -2.85
C PRO A 433 -1.26 -27.77 -4.11
N TYR A 434 -0.68 -27.24 -5.19
CA TYR A 434 -1.34 -27.04 -6.48
C TYR A 434 -0.31 -27.06 -7.63
N LEU A 435 -0.69 -27.61 -8.79
CA LEU A 435 0.14 -27.60 -10.00
C LEU A 435 -0.61 -27.03 -11.20
N VAL A 436 0.10 -26.25 -12.01
CA VAL A 436 -0.35 -25.82 -13.33
C VAL A 436 0.64 -26.33 -14.38
N VAL A 437 0.15 -26.97 -15.43
CA VAL A 437 0.98 -27.40 -16.58
C VAL A 437 0.65 -26.48 -17.77
N PRO A 438 1.52 -25.51 -18.09
CA PRO A 438 1.38 -24.71 -19.29
C PRO A 438 1.65 -25.58 -20.53
N CYS A 439 0.78 -25.49 -21.53
CA CYS A 439 0.90 -26.19 -22.81
C CYS A 439 0.88 -25.17 -23.94
N LEU A 440 1.87 -25.25 -24.82
CA LEU A 440 1.88 -24.51 -26.07
C LEU A 440 0.99 -25.21 -27.09
N VAL A 441 0.17 -24.44 -27.77
CA VAL A 441 -0.67 -24.87 -28.89
C VAL A 441 -0.32 -24.02 -30.10
N ALA A 442 -0.04 -24.67 -31.23
CA ALA A 442 0.39 -24.00 -32.46
C ALA A 442 -0.78 -23.70 -33.43
N ASP A 443 -2.01 -23.63 -32.93
CA ASP A 443 -3.19 -23.29 -33.73
C ASP A 443 -3.00 -21.93 -34.40
N GLY A 444 -3.12 -21.89 -35.73
CA GLY A 444 -2.90 -20.70 -36.53
C GLY A 444 -1.43 -20.42 -36.87
N SER A 445 -0.48 -21.28 -36.51
CA SER A 445 0.90 -21.19 -36.99
C SER A 445 0.99 -21.47 -38.49
N HIS A 446 1.93 -20.82 -39.17
CA HIS A 446 2.22 -21.12 -40.58
C HIS A 446 3.19 -22.29 -40.72
N HIS A 447 2.94 -23.15 -41.72
CA HIS A 447 3.92 -24.13 -42.18
C HIS A 447 4.53 -23.64 -43.50
N TYR A 448 5.85 -23.49 -43.52
CA TYR A 448 6.59 -22.90 -44.63
C TYR A 448 7.28 -23.95 -45.52
N GLY A 449 7.37 -25.21 -45.07
CA GLY A 449 7.94 -26.32 -45.82
C GLY A 449 9.47 -26.35 -45.85
N ASP A 450 10.13 -25.50 -45.07
CA ASP A 450 11.58 -25.54 -44.87
C ASP A 450 11.94 -25.40 -43.39
N ALA A 451 12.94 -26.19 -42.98
CA ALA A 451 13.33 -26.33 -41.59
C ALA A 451 13.67 -25.00 -40.91
N ARG A 452 14.26 -24.04 -41.65
CA ARG A 452 14.67 -22.76 -41.09
C ARG A 452 13.45 -21.92 -40.67
N ARG A 453 12.48 -21.74 -41.57
CA ARG A 453 11.27 -20.95 -41.25
C ARG A 453 10.32 -21.67 -40.31
N ASP A 454 10.17 -22.98 -40.45
CA ASP A 454 9.33 -23.77 -39.53
C ASP A 454 9.88 -23.76 -38.09
N THR A 455 11.21 -23.77 -37.93
CA THR A 455 11.84 -23.60 -36.61
C THR A 455 11.58 -22.21 -36.05
N ALA A 456 11.77 -21.17 -36.86
CA ALA A 456 11.52 -19.79 -36.43
C ALA A 456 10.06 -19.55 -36.02
N GLU A 457 9.10 -20.13 -36.76
CA GLU A 457 7.67 -20.10 -36.41
C GLU A 457 7.44 -20.73 -35.03
N ARG A 458 7.99 -21.92 -34.79
CA ARG A 458 7.87 -22.60 -33.49
C ARG A 458 8.50 -21.78 -32.37
N GLU A 459 9.69 -21.25 -32.57
CA GLU A 459 10.40 -20.43 -31.58
C GLU A 459 9.61 -19.19 -31.19
N MET A 460 8.96 -18.53 -32.15
CA MET A 460 8.09 -17.38 -31.90
C MET A 460 6.91 -17.74 -30.98
N PHE A 461 6.27 -18.89 -31.18
CA PHE A 461 5.22 -19.38 -30.29
C PHE A 461 5.80 -19.73 -28.89
N VAL A 462 6.99 -20.31 -28.82
CA VAL A 462 7.67 -20.62 -27.54
C VAL A 462 7.97 -19.35 -26.74
N VAL A 463 8.40 -18.27 -27.41
CA VAL A 463 8.61 -16.95 -26.78
C VAL A 463 7.30 -16.41 -26.21
N ALA A 464 6.21 -16.47 -26.97
CA ALA A 464 4.88 -16.08 -26.49
C ALA A 464 4.44 -16.91 -25.28
N MET A 465 4.66 -18.24 -25.31
CA MET A 465 4.35 -19.11 -24.19
C MET A 465 5.16 -18.75 -22.93
N GLY A 466 6.45 -18.44 -23.07
CA GLY A 466 7.29 -17.96 -21.97
C GLY A 466 6.76 -16.65 -21.35
N ALA A 467 6.30 -15.71 -22.17
CA ALA A 467 5.66 -14.48 -21.71
C ALA A 467 4.36 -14.77 -20.93
N GLY A 468 3.52 -15.68 -21.43
CA GLY A 468 2.30 -16.12 -20.73
C GLY A 468 2.60 -16.76 -19.38
N VAL A 469 3.62 -17.63 -19.28
CA VAL A 469 4.05 -18.20 -17.99
C VAL A 469 4.55 -17.09 -17.06
N GLN A 470 5.36 -16.14 -17.54
CA GLN A 470 5.83 -15.04 -16.70
C GLN A 470 4.68 -14.19 -16.16
N ASN A 471 3.66 -13.89 -16.97
CA ASN A 471 2.45 -13.20 -16.52
C ASN A 471 1.71 -14.00 -15.45
N LEU A 472 1.54 -15.33 -15.64
CA LEU A 472 0.95 -16.21 -14.63
C LEU A 472 1.68 -16.10 -13.28
N LEU A 473 3.02 -16.19 -13.29
CA LEU A 473 3.82 -16.14 -12.07
C LEU A 473 3.70 -14.79 -11.34
N VAL A 474 3.67 -13.67 -12.08
CA VAL A 474 3.49 -12.32 -11.51
C VAL A 474 2.09 -12.17 -10.93
N ALA A 475 1.06 -12.62 -11.65
CA ALA A 475 -0.31 -12.55 -11.16
C ALA A 475 -0.53 -13.42 -9.91
N LEU A 476 0.05 -14.62 -9.85
CA LEU A 476 0.06 -15.45 -8.65
C LEU A 476 0.70 -14.72 -7.46
N ALA A 477 1.81 -14.00 -7.68
CA ALA A 477 2.43 -13.21 -6.62
C ALA A 477 1.51 -12.07 -6.12
N GLY A 478 0.77 -11.42 -7.02
CA GLY A 478 -0.24 -10.41 -6.68
C GLY A 478 -1.42 -10.97 -5.88
N GLU A 479 -1.75 -12.25 -6.06
CA GLU A 479 -2.72 -13.01 -5.26
C GLU A 479 -2.12 -13.52 -3.93
N GLY A 480 -0.86 -13.16 -3.61
CA GLY A 480 -0.16 -13.60 -2.41
C GLY A 480 0.36 -15.05 -2.47
N LEU A 481 0.37 -15.68 -3.64
CA LEU A 481 0.81 -17.06 -3.84
C LEU A 481 2.26 -17.14 -4.32
N GLY A 482 3.04 -18.00 -3.68
CA GLY A 482 4.35 -18.39 -4.15
C GLY A 482 4.26 -19.33 -5.35
N SER A 483 5.25 -19.26 -6.24
CA SER A 483 5.29 -20.14 -7.42
C SER A 483 6.70 -20.53 -7.85
N ALA A 484 6.83 -21.67 -8.55
CA ALA A 484 8.07 -22.07 -9.20
C ALA A 484 7.79 -22.80 -10.52
N TRP A 485 8.25 -22.21 -11.62
CA TRP A 485 8.25 -22.85 -12.92
C TRP A 485 9.48 -23.75 -13.10
N VAL A 486 9.23 -25.03 -13.41
CA VAL A 486 10.23 -26.08 -13.59
C VAL A 486 10.01 -26.74 -14.94
N SER A 487 11.05 -26.79 -15.78
CA SER A 487 10.98 -27.29 -17.16
C SER A 487 10.78 -28.80 -17.32
N SER A 488 10.60 -29.54 -16.21
CA SER A 488 10.60 -31.02 -16.17
C SER A 488 9.69 -31.71 -17.21
N THR A 489 8.47 -31.22 -17.44
CA THR A 489 7.52 -31.82 -18.40
C THR A 489 8.02 -31.74 -19.86
N MET A 490 8.90 -30.79 -20.18
CA MET A 490 9.47 -30.64 -21.53
C MET A 490 10.36 -31.82 -21.94
N PHE A 491 10.88 -32.58 -20.97
CA PHE A 491 11.75 -33.74 -21.18
C PHE A 491 10.98 -35.06 -21.33
N CYS A 492 9.66 -35.06 -21.10
CA CYS A 492 8.82 -36.26 -21.12
C CYS A 492 7.40 -35.94 -21.64
N ARG A 493 7.32 -35.15 -22.72
CA ARG A 493 6.06 -34.60 -23.26
C ARG A 493 5.01 -35.67 -23.56
N ASP A 494 5.43 -36.81 -24.11
CA ASP A 494 4.53 -37.95 -24.39
C ASP A 494 3.92 -38.55 -23.13
N VAL A 495 4.72 -38.68 -22.06
CA VAL A 495 4.25 -39.16 -20.76
C VAL A 495 3.21 -38.21 -20.19
N VAL A 496 3.49 -36.90 -20.23
CA VAL A 496 2.57 -35.87 -19.73
C VAL A 496 1.26 -35.87 -20.53
N ARG A 497 1.32 -35.93 -21.87
CA ARG A 497 0.13 -36.02 -22.72
C ARG A 497 -0.70 -37.26 -22.41
N SER A 498 -0.06 -38.41 -22.27
CA SER A 498 -0.72 -39.68 -21.97
C SER A 498 -1.43 -39.65 -20.62
N VAL A 499 -0.72 -39.28 -19.54
CA VAL A 499 -1.27 -39.28 -18.18
C VAL A 499 -2.41 -38.27 -18.01
N LEU A 500 -2.27 -37.08 -18.61
CA LEU A 500 -3.28 -36.02 -18.52
C LEU A 500 -4.35 -36.11 -19.63
N ALA A 501 -4.31 -37.15 -20.47
CA ALA A 501 -5.18 -37.33 -21.64
C ALA A 501 -5.28 -36.06 -22.53
N LEU A 502 -4.14 -35.40 -22.77
CA LEU A 502 -4.09 -34.17 -23.58
C LEU A 502 -4.08 -34.49 -25.08
N PRO A 503 -4.62 -33.57 -25.92
CA PRO A 503 -4.47 -33.69 -27.37
C PRO A 503 -3.00 -33.76 -27.81
N GLU A 504 -2.73 -34.49 -28.88
CA GLU A 504 -1.36 -34.72 -29.38
C GLU A 504 -0.62 -33.41 -29.74
N HIS A 505 -1.36 -32.43 -30.26
CA HIS A 505 -0.84 -31.12 -30.65
C HIS A 505 -0.58 -30.18 -29.46
N TRP A 506 -0.89 -30.58 -28.22
CA TRP A 506 -0.55 -29.80 -27.03
C TRP A 506 0.87 -30.15 -26.59
N ASP A 507 1.68 -29.11 -26.41
CA ASP A 507 3.11 -29.25 -26.15
C ASP A 507 3.44 -28.76 -24.72
N PRO A 508 3.62 -29.65 -23.72
CA PRO A 508 3.89 -29.25 -22.32
C PRO A 508 5.17 -28.43 -22.14
N MET A 509 5.06 -27.23 -21.58
CA MET A 509 6.13 -26.24 -21.44
C MET A 509 6.55 -26.03 -19.97
N GLY A 510 6.82 -27.12 -19.27
CA GLY A 510 7.15 -27.13 -17.84
C GLY A 510 5.93 -27.37 -16.94
N ALA A 511 6.14 -27.26 -15.65
CA ALA A 511 5.10 -27.27 -14.62
C ALA A 511 5.37 -26.12 -13.64
N VAL A 512 4.29 -25.52 -13.15
CA VAL A 512 4.33 -24.45 -12.16
C VAL A 512 3.79 -25.00 -10.85
N ALA A 513 4.67 -25.15 -9.86
CA ALA A 513 4.28 -25.31 -8.47
C ALA A 513 3.66 -24.04 -7.95
N VAL A 514 2.54 -24.15 -7.24
CA VAL A 514 1.81 -23.03 -6.64
C VAL A 514 1.46 -23.36 -5.19
N GLY A 515 1.66 -22.41 -4.28
CA GLY A 515 1.34 -22.57 -2.86
C GLY A 515 1.69 -21.34 -2.03
N HIS A 516 1.23 -21.32 -0.78
CA HIS A 516 1.67 -20.31 0.19
C HIS A 516 3.12 -20.57 0.58
N ALA A 517 3.99 -19.57 0.49
CA ALA A 517 5.41 -19.73 0.79
C ALA A 517 5.61 -20.08 2.28
N ALA A 518 6.48 -21.06 2.58
CA ALA A 518 6.75 -21.48 3.96
C ALA A 518 7.48 -20.40 4.79
N ALA A 519 8.18 -19.49 4.13
CA ALA A 519 8.84 -18.35 4.75
C ALA A 519 8.81 -17.15 3.80
N PRO A 520 8.91 -15.91 4.32
CA PRO A 520 9.07 -14.73 3.50
C PRO A 520 10.27 -14.88 2.56
N PRO A 521 10.16 -14.51 1.28
CA PRO A 521 11.26 -14.63 0.36
C PRO A 521 12.40 -13.68 0.76
N LYS A 522 13.64 -14.17 0.64
CA LYS A 522 14.81 -13.32 0.78
C LYS A 522 14.79 -12.17 -0.23
N GLU A 523 15.40 -11.06 0.16
CA GLU A 523 15.60 -9.91 -0.72
C GLU A 523 16.39 -10.34 -1.97
N ARG A 524 15.98 -9.82 -3.14
CA ARG A 524 16.65 -10.12 -4.39
C ARG A 524 17.88 -9.21 -4.48
N PRO A 525 19.08 -9.76 -4.70
CA PRO A 525 20.25 -8.93 -4.96
C PRO A 525 19.97 -7.98 -6.13
N GLY A 526 20.34 -6.71 -5.95
CA GLY A 526 20.28 -5.72 -7.03
C GLY A 526 21.10 -6.18 -8.23
N ARG A 527 20.64 -5.79 -9.42
CA ARG A 527 21.37 -5.97 -10.67
C ARG A 527 21.38 -4.62 -11.37
N GLU A 528 22.55 -4.15 -11.75
CA GLU A 528 22.70 -2.94 -12.55
C GLU A 528 22.15 -3.20 -13.96
N PRO A 529 21.06 -2.51 -14.39
CA PRO A 529 20.45 -2.73 -15.69
C PRO A 529 21.42 -2.52 -16.87
N GLU A 530 22.41 -1.66 -16.71
CA GLU A 530 23.42 -1.30 -17.70
C GLU A 530 24.22 -2.51 -18.16
N ALA A 531 24.41 -3.51 -17.31
CA ALA A 531 25.07 -4.77 -17.67
C ALA A 531 24.23 -5.65 -18.63
N PHE A 532 22.97 -5.31 -18.86
CA PHE A 532 22.02 -6.05 -19.71
C PHE A 532 21.49 -5.21 -20.88
N ILE A 533 22.00 -3.98 -21.05
CA ILE A 533 21.53 -3.03 -22.07
C ILE A 533 22.71 -2.65 -22.96
N GLU A 534 22.54 -2.85 -24.26
CA GLU A 534 23.45 -2.35 -25.29
C GLU A 534 22.75 -1.21 -26.03
N VAL A 535 23.32 0.00 -25.97
CA VAL A 535 22.83 1.17 -26.72
C VAL A 535 23.65 1.30 -28.00
N ARG A 536 22.99 1.29 -29.16
CA ARG A 536 23.62 1.46 -30.47
C ARG A 536 23.05 2.65 -31.21
#